data_AF-S4WYY3-F1
#
_entry.id   AF-S4WYY3-F1
#
_cell.length_a   1.000
_cell.length_b   1.000
_cell.length_c   1.000
_cell.angle_alpha   90.00
_cell.angle_beta   90.00
_cell.angle_gamma   90.00
#
_symmetry.space_group_name_H-M   'P 1'
#
loop_
_entity.id
_entity.type
_entity.pdbx_description
1 polymer ?
#
loop_
_entity_poly.entity_id
_entity_poly.type
_entity_poly.pdbx_seq_one_letter_code
_entity_poly.pdbx_strand_id
1 'polypeptide(L)'
;DNGFLISNYVPSIFFWVCFLIIFQITGFILRKVSIYDFSVWYLILSYFFMFGLIFNEYMGFQTTLLWSPSHFYNNEELFHSYIFIIWILFCYSVGYLFFYSDGKVHYHSEVQNYQEDEENFL
;
A
#
# COMPACT_ATOMS: atom_id res chain seq x y z
N ASP A 1 28.21 -6.58 -6.78
CA ASP A 1 28.64 -5.22 -7.10
C ASP A 1 27.49 -4.26 -6.82
N ASN A 2 27.56 -3.53 -5.71
CA ASN A 2 26.42 -2.69 -5.26
C ASN A 2 26.17 -1.51 -6.22
N GLY A 3 27.22 -1.01 -6.89
CA GLY A 3 27.10 0.06 -7.89
C GLY A 3 26.26 -0.32 -9.11
N PHE A 4 26.35 -1.58 -9.59
CA PHE A 4 25.53 -2.05 -10.70
C PHE A 4 24.04 -2.10 -10.33
N LEU A 5 23.73 -2.58 -9.12
CA LEU A 5 22.35 -2.64 -8.61
C LEU A 5 21.75 -1.24 -8.44
N ILE A 6 22.51 -0.28 -7.91
CA ILE A 6 22.06 1.11 -7.75
C ILE A 6 21.86 1.79 -9.11
N SER A 7 22.70 1.48 -10.10
CA SER A 7 22.58 2.07 -11.44
C SER A 7 21.41 1.52 -12.25
N ASN A 8 20.95 0.30 -11.95
CA ASN A 8 19.90 -0.41 -12.68
C ASN A 8 18.85 -1.00 -11.73
N TYR A 9 18.41 -0.17 -10.77
CA TYR A 9 17.55 -0.60 -9.68
C TYR A 9 16.09 -0.80 -10.10
N VAL A 10 15.64 -0.09 -11.13
CA VAL A 10 14.25 -0.05 -11.62
C VAL A 10 13.64 -1.44 -11.80
N PRO A 11 14.21 -2.38 -12.58
CA PRO A 11 13.64 -3.71 -12.74
C PRO A 11 13.60 -4.48 -11.42
N SER A 12 14.64 -4.39 -10.59
CA SER A 12 14.70 -5.10 -9.31
C SER A 12 13.62 -4.62 -8.34
N ILE A 13 13.49 -3.30 -8.18
CA ILE A 13 12.46 -2.69 -7.33
C ILE A 13 11.07 -3.00 -7.88
N PHE A 14 10.86 -2.94 -9.20
CA PHE A 14 9.58 -3.29 -9.81
C PHE A 14 9.14 -4.72 -9.45
N PHE A 15 10.03 -5.72 -9.63
CA PHE A 15 9.71 -7.10 -9.27
C PHE A 15 9.39 -7.26 -7.78
N TRP A 16 10.14 -6.60 -6.90
CA TRP A 16 9.89 -6.62 -5.47
C TRP A 16 8.54 -5.99 -5.10
N VAL A 17 8.21 -4.85 -5.71
CA VAL A 17 6.93 -4.16 -5.50
C VAL A 17 5.77 -5.04 -5.95
N CYS A 18 5.83 -5.64 -7.15
CA CYS A 18 4.79 -6.55 -7.62
C CYS A 18 4.62 -7.76 -6.70
N PHE A 19 5.73 -8.37 -6.26
CA PHE A 19 5.70 -9.48 -5.31
C PHE A 19 5.02 -9.08 -3.99
N LEU A 20 5.38 -7.91 -3.44
CA LEU A 20 4.82 -7.42 -2.18
C LEU A 20 3.34 -7.08 -2.28
N ILE A 21 2.90 -6.45 -3.38
CA ILE A 21 1.48 -6.19 -3.64
C ILE A 21 0.69 -7.50 -3.60
N ILE A 22 1.15 -8.52 -4.33
CA ILE A 22 0.49 -9.84 -4.35
C ILE A 22 0.48 -10.48 -2.96
N PHE A 23 1.61 -10.42 -2.25
CA PHE A 23 1.73 -10.97 -0.90
C PHE A 23 0.76 -10.30 0.09
N GLN A 24 0.68 -8.97 0.08
CA GLN A 24 -0.17 -8.21 0.99
C GLN A 24 -1.66 -8.35 0.66
N ILE A 25 -2.04 -8.33 -0.63
CA ILE A 25 -3.42 -8.62 -1.05
C ILE A 25 -3.82 -10.02 -0.62
N THR A 26 -2.94 -11.02 -0.80
CA THR A 26 -3.19 -12.39 -0.35
C THR A 26 -3.39 -12.43 1.16
N GLY A 27 -2.58 -11.71 1.94
CA GLY A 27 -2.76 -11.56 3.38
C GLY A 27 -4.13 -10.98 3.76
N PHE A 28 -4.58 -9.94 3.06
CA PHE A 28 -5.91 -9.36 3.24
C PHE A 28 -7.06 -10.32 2.90
N ILE A 29 -6.92 -11.11 1.83
CA ILE A 29 -7.90 -12.14 1.46
C ILE A 29 -7.96 -13.23 2.54
N LEU A 30 -6.82 -13.73 3.02
CA LEU A 30 -6.76 -14.75 4.06
C LEU A 30 -7.40 -14.28 5.37
N ARG A 31 -7.24 -13.00 5.70
CA ARG A 31 -7.85 -12.39 6.89
C ARG A 31 -9.28 -11.89 6.65
N LYS A 32 -9.85 -12.12 5.45
CA LYS A 32 -11.20 -11.66 5.05
C LYS A 32 -11.41 -10.17 5.29
N VAL A 33 -10.42 -9.35 4.95
CA VAL A 33 -10.54 -7.90 5.00
C VAL A 33 -11.56 -7.45 3.97
N SER A 34 -12.47 -6.55 4.37
CA SER A 34 -13.46 -5.98 3.43
C SER A 34 -12.72 -5.20 2.34
N ILE A 35 -13.15 -5.31 1.09
CA ILE A 35 -12.59 -4.49 0.01
C ILE A 35 -12.85 -2.99 0.21
N TYR A 36 -13.86 -2.63 1.01
CA TYR A 36 -14.20 -1.25 1.36
C TYR A 36 -13.43 -0.75 2.59
N ASP A 37 -12.50 -1.56 3.11
CA ASP A 37 -11.67 -1.18 4.24
C ASP A 37 -10.65 -0.12 3.82
N PHE A 38 -10.50 0.93 4.64
CA PHE A 38 -9.58 2.02 4.36
C PHE A 38 -8.15 1.53 4.12
N SER A 39 -7.69 0.53 4.88
CA SER A 39 -6.32 0.04 4.80
C SER A 39 -6.01 -0.66 3.47
N VAL A 40 -7.01 -1.26 2.82
CA VAL A 40 -6.86 -1.88 1.50
C VAL A 40 -6.59 -0.79 0.45
N TRP A 41 -7.43 0.24 0.41
CA TRP A 41 -7.29 1.35 -0.54
C TRP A 41 -6.04 2.19 -0.26
N TYR A 42 -5.72 2.43 1.02
CA TYR A 42 -4.50 3.12 1.41
C TYR A 42 -3.26 2.44 0.84
N LEU A 43 -3.15 1.11 0.94
CA LEU A 43 -2.01 0.38 0.38
C LEU A 43 -1.97 0.45 -1.14
N ILE A 44 -3.09 0.16 -1.82
CA ILE A 44 -3.15 0.19 -3.28
C ILE A 44 -2.73 1.56 -3.82
N LEU A 45 -3.31 2.64 -3.29
CA LEU A 45 -2.99 4.00 -3.70
C LEU A 45 -1.54 4.37 -3.36
N SER A 46 -1.02 3.94 -2.20
CA SER A 46 0.36 4.18 -1.82
C SER A 46 1.34 3.56 -2.81
N TYR A 47 1.10 2.33 -3.28
CA TYR A 47 1.96 1.71 -4.28
C TYR A 47 1.97 2.48 -5.60
N PHE A 48 0.80 2.84 -6.13
CA PHE A 48 0.72 3.58 -7.39
C PHE A 48 1.36 4.97 -7.30
N PHE A 49 1.18 5.67 -6.18
CA PHE A 49 1.74 7.00 -6.01
C PHE A 49 3.24 6.98 -5.75
N MET A 50 3.70 6.14 -4.82
CA MET A 50 5.10 6.11 -4.40
C MET A 50 6.02 5.44 -5.42
N PHE A 51 5.54 4.43 -6.16
CA PHE A 51 6.32 3.73 -7.20
C PHE A 51 5.93 4.15 -8.62
N GLY A 52 5.19 5.25 -8.79
CA GLY A 52 4.75 5.73 -10.10
C GLY A 52 5.89 5.91 -11.10
N LEU A 53 7.05 6.41 -10.64
CA LEU A 53 8.26 6.53 -11.48
C LEU A 53 8.78 5.17 -11.96
N ILE A 54 8.84 4.18 -11.08
CA ILE A 54 9.26 2.81 -11.42
C ILE A 54 8.29 2.18 -12.41
N PHE A 55 6.99 2.36 -12.22
CA PHE A 55 5.98 1.88 -13.16
C PHE A 55 6.10 2.55 -14.53
N ASN A 56 6.31 3.86 -14.55
CA ASN A 56 6.45 4.63 -15.78
C ASN A 56 7.70 4.20 -16.57
N GLU A 57 8.84 4.12 -15.91
CA GLU A 57 10.12 3.74 -16.52
C GLU A 57 10.14 2.27 -16.96
N TYR A 58 9.62 1.35 -16.16
CA TYR A 58 9.63 -0.08 -16.48
C TYR A 58 8.62 -0.45 -17.58
N MET A 59 7.41 0.12 -17.54
CA MET A 59 6.38 -0.15 -18.56
C MET A 59 6.52 0.71 -19.82
N GLY A 60 7.40 1.72 -19.79
CA GLY A 60 7.65 2.61 -20.93
C GLY A 60 6.44 3.49 -21.25
N PHE A 61 5.67 3.91 -20.24
CA PHE A 61 4.56 4.84 -20.50
C PHE A 61 5.13 6.19 -20.96
N GLN A 62 4.52 6.79 -21.99
CA GLN A 62 4.92 8.13 -22.47
C GLN A 62 4.18 9.23 -21.70
N THR A 63 3.84 8.97 -20.44
CA THR A 63 3.06 9.89 -19.62
C THR A 63 3.98 10.72 -18.75
N THR A 64 3.62 11.99 -18.56
CA THR A 64 4.33 12.87 -17.64
C THR A 64 3.79 12.63 -16.24
N LEU A 65 4.67 12.20 -15.34
CA LEU A 65 4.33 12.11 -13.91
C LEU A 65 4.12 13.52 -13.37
N LEU A 66 3.05 13.70 -12.59
CA LEU A 66 2.77 14.96 -11.91
C LEU A 66 3.91 15.34 -10.96
N TRP A 67 4.62 14.35 -10.41
CA TRP A 67 5.83 14.52 -9.63
C TRP A 67 6.89 13.51 -10.07
N SER A 68 8.06 13.99 -10.49
CA SER A 68 9.18 13.17 -10.97
C SER A 68 10.44 13.45 -10.14
N PRO A 69 10.76 12.61 -9.15
CA PRO A 69 11.90 12.83 -8.26
C PRO A 69 13.26 12.64 -8.96
N SER A 70 13.29 11.98 -10.12
CA SER A 70 14.52 11.78 -10.91
C SER A 70 15.17 13.08 -11.40
N HIS A 71 14.43 14.19 -11.43
CA HIS A 71 14.99 15.50 -11.76
C HIS A 71 15.72 16.18 -10.60
N PHE A 72 15.49 15.74 -9.37
CA PHE A 72 15.98 16.41 -8.16
C PHE A 72 16.95 15.59 -7.33
N TYR A 73 16.91 14.26 -7.44
CA TYR A 73 17.65 13.33 -6.58
C TYR A 73 18.52 12.37 -7.39
N ASN A 74 19.62 11.93 -6.80
CA ASN A 74 20.52 10.95 -7.41
C ASN A 74 19.95 9.53 -7.34
N ASN A 75 20.40 8.64 -8.24
CA ASN A 75 19.95 7.24 -8.28
C ASN A 75 20.16 6.48 -6.95
N GLU A 76 21.22 6.80 -6.19
CA GLU A 76 21.48 6.21 -4.88
C GLU A 76 20.42 6.63 -3.85
N GLU A 77 20.07 7.92 -3.81
CA GLU A 77 19.05 8.46 -2.92
C GLU A 77 17.67 7.90 -3.26
N LEU A 78 17.35 7.79 -4.55
CA LEU A 78 16.11 7.18 -5.04
C LEU A 78 16.03 5.72 -4.63
N PHE A 79 17.10 4.95 -4.85
CA PHE A 79 17.16 3.53 -4.48
C PHE A 79 16.92 3.31 -2.98
N HIS A 80 17.63 4.06 -2.13
CA HIS A 80 17.44 3.98 -0.68
C HIS A 80 16.03 4.41 -0.25
N SER A 81 15.48 5.44 -0.87
CA SER A 81 14.11 5.89 -0.63
C SER A 81 13.09 4.81 -0.97
N TYR A 82 13.25 4.10 -2.10
CA TYR A 82 12.37 3.00 -2.48
C TYR A 82 12.44 1.82 -1.51
N ILE A 83 13.64 1.45 -1.05
CA ILE A 83 13.81 0.42 -0.01
C ILE A 83 13.09 0.82 1.28
N PHE A 84 13.23 2.08 1.69
CA PHE A 84 12.58 2.60 2.88
C PHE A 84 11.06 2.57 2.77
N ILE A 85 10.51 2.98 1.62
CA ILE A 85 9.07 2.91 1.33
C ILE A 85 8.57 1.46 1.37
N ILE A 86 9.29 0.53 0.74
CA ILE A 86 8.97 -0.91 0.78
C ILE A 86 8.85 -1.37 2.23
N TRP A 87 9.81 -0.99 3.08
CA TRP A 87 9.84 -1.39 4.48
C TRP A 87 8.65 -0.83 5.27
N ILE A 88 8.33 0.45 5.08
CA ILE A 88 7.18 1.09 5.73
C ILE A 88 5.87 0.41 5.33
N LEU A 89 5.65 0.20 4.03
CA LEU A 89 4.41 -0.41 3.54
C LEU A 89 4.27 -1.86 4.03
N PHE A 90 5.39 -2.59 4.11
CA PHE A 90 5.42 -3.92 4.70
C PHE A 90 5.06 -3.90 6.19
N CYS A 91 5.72 -3.07 6.99
CA CYS A 91 5.44 -2.92 8.41
C CYS A 91 3.98 -2.49 8.66
N TYR A 92 3.46 -1.55 7.86
CA TYR A 92 2.07 -1.12 7.91
C TYR A 92 1.11 -2.29 7.62
N SER A 93 1.32 -3.01 6.52
CA SER A 93 0.44 -4.11 6.11
C SER A 93 0.43 -5.25 7.13
N VAL A 94 1.61 -5.67 7.60
CA VAL A 94 1.75 -6.72 8.61
C VAL A 94 1.18 -6.27 9.95
N GLY A 95 1.48 -5.05 10.38
CA GLY A 95 0.92 -4.47 11.59
C GLY A 95 -0.61 -4.42 11.55
N TYR A 96 -1.17 -3.94 10.43
CA TYR A 96 -2.61 -3.93 10.23
C TYR A 96 -3.18 -5.34 10.35
N LEU A 97 -2.65 -6.31 9.60
CA LEU A 97 -3.11 -7.70 9.62
C LEU A 97 -3.02 -8.37 11.00
N PHE A 98 -1.98 -8.07 11.76
CA PHE A 98 -1.77 -8.64 13.10
C PHE A 98 -2.80 -8.12 14.10
N PHE A 99 -3.11 -6.82 14.05
CA PHE A 99 -4.12 -6.19 14.91
C PHE A 99 -5.53 -6.26 14.34
N TYR A 100 -5.70 -6.73 13.12
CA TYR A 100 -7.00 -6.95 12.49
C TYR A 100 -7.66 -8.17 13.16
N SER A 101 -8.35 -7.97 14.28
CA SER A 101 -9.03 -9.01 15.05
C SER A 101 -10.47 -8.60 15.37
N ASP A 102 -11.42 -9.47 14.99
CA ASP A 102 -12.83 -9.67 15.40
C ASP A 102 -13.78 -8.49 15.69
N GLY A 103 -13.34 -7.24 15.58
CA GLY A 103 -14.13 -6.06 15.93
C GLY A 103 -15.21 -5.66 14.93
N LYS A 104 -15.32 -6.33 13.77
CA LYS A 104 -16.40 -6.06 12.80
C LYS A 104 -17.79 -6.51 13.27
N VAL A 105 -17.90 -7.05 14.49
CA VAL A 105 -19.19 -7.30 15.15
C VAL A 105 -19.70 -6.07 15.92
N HIS A 106 -18.88 -5.07 16.25
CA HIS A 106 -19.32 -4.00 17.17
C HIS A 106 -19.85 -2.71 16.52
N TYR A 107 -19.46 -2.38 15.29
CA TYR A 107 -19.99 -1.15 14.67
C TYR A 107 -21.43 -1.29 14.18
N HIS A 108 -21.91 -2.49 13.85
CA HIS A 108 -23.30 -2.65 13.41
C HIS A 108 -24.27 -2.81 14.57
N SER A 109 -23.83 -3.40 15.69
CA SER A 109 -24.67 -3.55 16.89
C SER A 109 -24.87 -2.23 17.65
N GLU A 110 -23.86 -1.35 17.69
CA GLU A 110 -24.03 -0.03 18.33
C GLU A 110 -25.00 0.84 17.53
N VAL A 111 -24.90 0.89 16.20
CA VAL A 111 -25.81 1.68 15.36
C VAL A 111 -27.23 1.11 15.36
N GLN A 112 -27.40 -0.21 15.41
CA GLN A 112 -28.73 -0.82 15.58
C GLN A 112 -29.35 -0.54 16.96
N ASN A 113 -28.57 -0.56 18.04
CA ASN A 113 -29.08 -0.20 19.37
C ASN A 113 -29.56 1.26 19.42
N TYR A 114 -28.84 2.19 18.79
CA TYR A 114 -29.31 3.59 18.72
C TYR A 114 -30.62 3.75 17.95
N GLN A 115 -30.85 2.94 16.91
CA GLN A 115 -32.10 2.98 16.14
C GLN A 115 -33.27 2.31 16.89
N GLU A 116 -33.03 1.20 17.60
CA GLU A 116 -34.05 0.56 18.46
C GLU A 116 -34.40 1.42 19.69
N ASP A 117 -33.43 2.13 20.27
CA ASP A 117 -33.68 3.06 21.38
C ASP A 117 -34.48 4.29 20.93
N GLU A 118 -34.29 4.79 19.70
CA GLU A 118 -35.12 5.87 19.13
C GLU A 118 -36.55 5.41 18.83
N GLU A 119 -36.76 4.19 18.32
CA GLU A 119 -38.12 3.65 18.08
C GLU A 119 -38.88 3.36 19.38
N ASN A 120 -38.20 3.01 20.47
CA ASN A 120 -38.83 2.80 21.78
C ASN A 120 -39.12 4.09 22.56
N PHE A 121 -38.60 5.24 22.11
CA PHE A 121 -38.81 6.56 22.74
C PHE A 121 -39.97 7.36 22.11
N LEU A 122 -40.50 6.93 20.97
CA LEU A 122 -41.64 7.53 20.23
C LEU A 122 -42.94 6.75 20.47
#